data_AF-A0A094AC22-F1
#
_entry.id   AF-A0A094AC22-F1
#
_cell.length_a   1.000
_cell.length_b   1.000
_cell.length_c   1.000
_cell.angle_alpha   90.00
_cell.angle_beta   90.00
_cell.angle_gamma   90.00
#
_symmetry.space_group_name_H-M   'P 1'
#
loop_
_entity.id
_entity.type
_entity.pdbx_description
1 polymer ?
#
loop_
_entity_poly.entity_id
_entity_poly.type
_entity_poly.pdbx_seq_one_letter_code
_entity_poly.pdbx_strand_id
1 'polypeptide(L)'
;MRFLGILLSVAAVLNVTIAQTTAELAEAFTKVPACAQICSVKALKAAGCELLDVRNCFCNDEGLQLEVSACVVETCKVPDQTAATIILQTEICYGIPQPSRSAEIIRNVIIISSITFPIIALRFVSRSLVSNKLWLDDWAVIAATILMIPMVVIPIYNATLGFGRHFWDVDPQYVIILRKLYYISQIFYLLVQGLAKFSILLLYLRIFPDRKFRRIIHICLLWMACRTVIFVAVVVFQCIPVAVSWDLSVSGKCANQQAFVYAGAAVSIFEDIVIMFLPVYELHGLTLSLKKRLVLVFMFALGSFASITSIIRLKYIVSYGATIDLTYANVDPVIWSILESFTAMICSSLICLRPLIVKILPKSFTVTEISEATRTPTSPGWAKSINGKLTNKLRHNSNGFELHSQGGDGLAAPDNVIRVQKSWVTETSPADRDSSLEMKGRSSCGTLTTEKNSWDQGV
;
A
#
# COMPACT_ATOMS: atom_id res chain seq x y z
N MET A 1 25.92 70.58 5.18
CA MET A 1 24.95 70.73 6.30
C MET A 1 23.64 69.97 6.07
N ARG A 2 22.98 70.05 4.90
CA ARG A 2 21.71 69.34 4.63
C ARG A 2 21.79 67.80 4.73
N PHE A 3 22.87 67.19 4.26
CA PHE A 3 23.09 65.73 4.33
C PHE A 3 23.24 65.19 5.76
N LEU A 4 23.86 65.97 6.65
CA LEU A 4 24.05 65.59 8.06
C LEU A 4 22.72 65.60 8.83
N GLY A 5 21.82 66.54 8.50
CA GLY A 5 20.47 66.61 9.07
C GLY A 5 19.56 65.46 8.61
N ILE A 6 19.74 64.95 7.38
CA ILE A 6 19.03 63.77 6.89
C ILE A 6 19.53 62.50 7.59
N LEU A 7 20.84 62.35 7.79
CA LEU A 7 21.40 61.21 8.55
C LEU A 7 20.97 61.20 10.02
N LEU A 8 20.93 62.37 10.67
CA LEU A 8 20.47 62.49 12.06
C LEU A 8 18.97 62.21 12.21
N SER A 9 18.14 62.64 11.25
CA SER A 9 16.70 62.33 11.27
C SER A 9 16.42 60.87 10.96
N VAL A 10 17.15 60.26 10.03
CA VAL A 10 17.06 58.80 9.76
C VAL A 10 17.51 57.99 10.97
N ALA A 11 18.62 58.37 11.63
CA ALA A 11 19.08 57.71 12.85
C ALA A 11 18.11 57.88 14.03
N ALA A 12 17.50 59.06 14.18
CA ALA A 12 16.47 59.31 15.19
C ALA A 12 15.20 58.49 14.93
N VAL A 13 14.76 58.39 13.67
CA VAL A 13 13.60 57.55 13.28
C VAL A 13 13.92 56.08 13.51
N LEU A 14 15.11 55.59 13.13
CA LEU A 14 15.55 54.21 13.41
C LEU A 14 15.58 53.92 14.92
N ASN A 15 16.18 54.81 15.71
CA ASN A 15 16.25 54.64 17.17
C ASN A 15 14.86 54.68 17.84
N VAL A 16 13.94 55.53 17.35
CA VAL A 16 12.55 55.57 17.84
C VAL A 16 11.80 54.29 17.46
N THR A 17 11.98 53.78 16.23
CA THR A 17 11.35 52.52 15.81
C THR A 17 11.88 51.30 16.57
N ILE A 18 13.19 51.25 16.90
CA ILE A 18 13.78 50.18 17.71
C ILE A 18 13.34 50.31 19.18
N ALA A 19 13.23 51.53 19.72
CA ALA A 19 12.71 51.76 21.07
C ALA A 19 11.21 51.40 21.21
N GLN A 20 10.42 51.64 20.16
CA GLN A 20 9.00 51.27 20.13
C GLN A 20 8.82 49.75 20.06
N THR A 21 9.55 49.05 19.20
CA THR A 21 9.44 47.58 19.08
C THR A 21 9.93 46.83 20.32
N THR A 22 10.93 47.37 21.02
CA THR A 22 11.45 46.79 22.28
C THR A 22 10.51 46.99 23.46
N ALA A 23 9.83 48.15 23.55
CA ALA A 23 8.80 48.39 24.55
C ALA A 23 7.57 47.49 24.34
N GLU A 24 7.15 47.30 23.08
CA GLU A 24 6.03 46.42 22.71
C GLU A 24 6.33 44.94 23.01
N LEU A 25 7.56 44.47 22.73
CA LEU A 25 7.98 43.10 23.04
C LEU A 25 8.03 42.86 24.56
N ALA A 26 8.57 43.82 25.32
CA ALA A 26 8.60 43.73 26.78
C ALA A 26 7.17 43.70 27.37
N GLU A 27 6.25 44.50 26.84
CA GLU A 27 4.83 44.48 27.23
C GLU A 27 4.18 43.13 26.88
N ALA A 28 4.46 42.57 25.71
CA ALA A 28 3.95 41.25 25.30
C ALA A 28 4.41 40.13 26.27
N PHE A 29 5.67 40.15 26.72
CA PHE A 29 6.16 39.21 27.73
C PHE A 29 5.44 39.32 29.08
N THR A 30 5.01 40.52 29.48
CA THR A 30 4.24 40.69 30.73
C THR A 30 2.84 40.09 30.67
N LYS A 31 2.28 39.91 29.47
CA LYS A 31 0.97 39.27 29.26
C LYS A 31 1.04 37.74 29.37
N VAL A 32 2.23 37.16 29.26
CA VAL A 32 2.44 35.70 29.38
C VAL A 32 2.15 35.24 30.82
N PRO A 33 1.44 34.13 31.03
CA PRO A 33 1.20 33.59 32.38
C PRO A 33 2.48 33.34 33.17
N ALA A 34 2.45 33.60 34.48
CA ALA A 34 3.63 33.52 35.35
C ALA A 34 4.34 32.15 35.31
N CYS A 35 3.59 31.05 35.17
CA CYS A 35 4.17 29.71 35.07
C CYS A 35 5.01 29.54 33.78
N ALA A 36 4.55 30.12 32.66
CA ALA A 36 5.23 30.05 31.38
C ALA A 36 6.44 31.00 31.32
N GLN A 37 6.37 32.15 32.00
CA GLN A 37 7.50 33.07 32.15
C GLN A 37 8.71 32.39 32.82
N ILE A 38 8.48 31.57 33.85
CA ILE A 38 9.57 30.82 34.53
C ILE A 38 10.30 29.90 33.54
N CYS A 39 9.54 29.20 32.70
CA CYS A 39 10.09 28.31 31.66
C CYS A 39 10.87 29.10 30.59
N SER A 40 10.28 30.18 30.07
CA SER A 40 10.91 31.01 29.03
C SER A 40 12.22 31.65 29.54
N VAL A 41 12.23 32.23 30.74
CA VAL A 41 13.44 32.88 31.30
C VAL A 41 14.56 31.87 31.54
N LYS A 42 14.22 30.67 32.04
CA LYS A 42 15.20 29.61 32.27
C LYS A 42 15.89 29.18 30.96
N ALA A 43 15.11 28.96 29.91
CA ALA A 43 15.61 28.53 28.61
C ALA A 43 16.39 29.64 27.90
N LEU A 44 15.85 30.87 27.86
CA LEU A 44 16.51 32.02 27.23
C LEU A 44 17.86 32.35 27.87
N LYS A 45 17.96 32.24 29.20
CA LYS A 45 19.22 32.45 29.92
C LYS A 45 20.24 31.35 29.62
N ALA A 46 19.80 30.11 29.44
CA ALA A 46 20.68 29.01 29.06
C ALA A 46 21.20 29.15 27.62
N ALA A 47 20.38 29.68 26.71
CA ALA A 47 20.73 29.93 25.31
C ALA A 47 21.57 31.21 25.09
N GLY A 48 21.66 32.11 26.08
CA GLY A 48 22.43 33.34 25.97
C GLY A 48 21.81 34.40 25.04
N CYS A 49 20.49 34.36 24.80
CA CYS A 49 19.80 35.35 23.98
C CYS A 49 19.84 36.74 24.63
N GLU A 50 20.29 37.77 23.91
CA GLU A 50 20.20 39.16 24.37
C GLU A 50 18.75 39.66 24.33
N LEU A 51 18.37 40.52 25.29
CA LEU A 51 16.99 41.03 25.45
C LEU A 51 16.46 41.79 24.22
N LEU A 52 17.36 42.33 23.39
CA LEU A 52 17.01 43.07 22.17
C LEU A 52 16.68 42.15 20.98
N ASP A 53 17.08 40.88 21.03
CA ASP A 53 16.93 39.92 19.92
C ASP A 53 16.19 38.64 20.31
N VAL A 54 15.49 38.64 21.47
CA VAL A 54 14.74 37.49 21.97
C VAL A 54 13.79 36.93 20.91
N ARG A 55 13.16 37.80 20.12
CA ARG A 55 12.25 37.40 19.04
C ARG A 55 12.96 36.57 17.97
N ASN A 56 14.09 37.01 17.43
CA ASN A 56 14.78 36.23 16.40
C ASN A 56 15.55 35.04 16.98
N CYS A 57 16.07 35.16 18.21
CA CYS A 57 16.77 34.08 18.89
C CYS A 57 15.82 32.92 19.23
N PHE A 58 14.65 33.22 19.79
CA PHE A 58 13.68 32.21 20.21
C PHE A 58 12.84 31.67 19.05
N CYS A 59 12.34 32.54 18.16
CA CYS A 59 11.39 32.10 17.14
C CYS A 59 12.03 31.32 15.98
N ASN A 60 13.36 31.35 15.84
CA ASN A 60 14.10 30.58 14.83
C ASN A 60 14.80 29.33 15.38
N ASP A 61 14.84 29.14 16.70
CA ASP A 61 15.47 27.98 17.33
C ASP A 61 14.40 26.96 17.76
N GLU A 62 14.20 25.93 16.93
CA GLU A 62 13.26 24.83 17.20
C GLU A 62 13.58 24.09 18.51
N GLY A 63 14.87 23.96 18.87
CA GLY A 63 15.30 23.27 20.09
C GLY A 63 14.91 24.06 21.34
N LEU A 64 15.06 25.38 21.29
CA LEU A 64 14.67 26.27 22.38
C LEU A 64 13.14 26.33 22.54
N GLN A 65 12.40 26.35 21.44
CA GLN A 65 10.94 26.26 21.46
C GLN A 65 10.44 24.93 22.05
N LEU A 66 11.12 23.83 21.71
CA LEU A 66 10.83 22.51 22.26
C LEU A 66 11.08 22.46 23.77
N GLU A 67 12.20 23.01 24.26
CA GLU A 67 12.52 23.02 25.69
C GLU A 67 11.51 23.87 26.49
N VAL A 68 11.17 25.07 25.99
CA VAL A 68 10.18 25.93 26.63
C VAL A 68 8.81 25.28 26.63
N SER A 69 8.37 24.74 25.50
CA SER A 69 7.05 24.09 25.40
C SER A 69 6.96 22.84 26.30
N ALA A 70 8.03 22.05 26.43
CA ALA A 70 8.09 20.93 27.36
C ALA A 70 7.93 21.38 28.81
N CYS A 71 8.66 22.41 29.22
CA CYS A 71 8.54 22.97 30.56
C CYS A 71 7.14 23.53 30.82
N VAL A 72 6.53 24.21 29.85
CA VAL A 72 5.17 24.78 29.97
C VAL A 72 4.12 23.68 30.11
N VAL A 73 4.21 22.60 29.33
CA VAL A 73 3.28 21.47 29.42
C VAL A 73 3.39 20.75 30.77
N GLU A 74 4.60 20.66 31.33
CA GLU A 74 4.85 20.02 32.63
C GLU A 74 4.42 20.89 33.82
N THR A 75 4.57 22.22 33.71
CA THR A 75 4.44 23.14 34.85
C THR A 75 3.10 23.89 34.89
N CYS A 76 2.54 24.24 33.73
CA CYS A 76 1.35 25.09 33.62
C CYS A 76 0.05 24.28 33.50
N LYS A 77 -1.08 24.88 33.89
CA LYS A 77 -2.41 24.33 33.61
C LYS A 77 -2.82 24.60 32.16
N VAL A 78 -3.69 23.77 31.59
CA VAL A 78 -4.21 23.89 30.20
C VAL A 78 -4.66 25.31 29.78
N PRO A 79 -5.41 26.09 30.59
CA PRO A 79 -5.76 27.47 30.22
C PRO A 79 -4.54 28.38 30.09
N ASP A 80 -3.55 28.23 30.97
CA ASP A 80 -2.31 29.01 30.94
C ASP A 80 -1.43 28.59 29.76
N GLN A 81 -1.39 27.29 29.43
CA GLN A 81 -0.72 26.78 28.23
C GLN A 81 -1.31 27.42 26.97
N THR A 82 -2.64 27.45 26.88
CA THR A 82 -3.38 28.04 25.74
C THR A 82 -3.09 29.53 25.61
N ALA A 83 -3.15 30.28 26.72
CA ALA A 83 -2.84 31.70 26.72
C ALA A 83 -1.39 31.98 26.32
N ALA A 84 -0.44 31.19 26.85
CA ALA A 84 0.97 31.29 26.49
C ALA A 84 1.20 31.06 24.99
N THR A 85 0.61 30.01 24.41
CA THR A 85 0.71 29.71 22.98
C THR A 85 0.12 30.83 22.11
N ILE A 86 -1.05 31.35 22.46
CA ILE A 86 -1.67 32.46 21.70
C ILE A 86 -0.76 33.68 21.69
N ILE A 87 -0.28 34.11 22.86
CA ILE A 87 0.60 35.28 22.98
C ILE A 87 1.91 35.05 22.20
N LEU A 88 2.46 33.83 22.26
CA LEU A 88 3.65 33.47 21.52
C LEU A 88 3.45 33.64 20.01
N GLN A 89 2.30 33.24 19.49
CA GLN A 89 1.99 33.32 18.06
C GLN A 89 1.60 34.72 17.59
N THR A 90 0.80 35.46 18.37
CA THR A 90 0.23 36.75 17.94
C THR A 90 1.10 37.95 18.27
N GLU A 91 1.91 37.88 19.33
CA GLU A 91 2.70 39.01 19.80
C GLU A 91 4.21 38.77 19.60
N ILE A 92 4.72 37.62 20.04
CA ILE A 92 6.18 37.38 20.11
C ILE A 92 6.74 36.95 18.75
N CYS A 93 6.20 35.88 18.17
CA CYS A 93 6.67 35.29 16.91
C CYS A 93 5.86 35.71 15.68
N TYR A 94 5.08 36.79 15.80
CA TYR A 94 4.24 37.29 14.71
C TYR A 94 5.07 37.57 13.45
N GLY A 95 4.61 37.15 12.27
CA GLY A 95 5.27 37.43 10.99
C GLY A 95 6.57 36.66 10.71
N ILE A 96 7.01 35.76 11.60
CA ILE A 96 8.14 34.85 11.33
C ILE A 96 7.60 33.58 10.65
N PRO A 97 8.15 33.18 9.49
CA PRO A 97 7.68 31.99 8.80
C PRO A 97 8.05 30.74 9.58
N GLN A 98 7.05 30.02 10.09
CA GLN A 98 7.25 28.76 10.79
C GLN A 98 7.27 27.57 9.82
N PRO A 99 8.12 26.57 10.04
CA PRO A 99 8.18 25.37 9.20
C PRO A 99 6.85 24.61 9.26
N SER A 100 6.35 24.21 8.08
CA SER A 100 5.09 23.49 7.95
C SER A 100 5.20 22.36 6.94
N ARG A 101 4.82 21.15 7.38
CA ARG A 101 4.75 19.93 6.58
C ARG A 101 3.33 19.61 6.11
N SER A 102 2.35 20.49 6.34
CA SER A 102 0.96 20.25 5.94
C SER A 102 0.81 20.02 4.42
N ALA A 103 1.58 20.76 3.61
CA ALA A 103 1.58 20.61 2.15
C ALA A 103 2.16 19.25 1.69
N GLU A 104 3.12 18.71 2.44
CA GLU A 104 3.71 17.38 2.18
C GLU A 104 2.65 16.28 2.33
N ILE A 105 1.84 16.35 3.39
CA ILE A 105 0.75 15.41 3.65
C ILE A 105 -0.26 15.44 2.50
N ILE A 106 -0.79 16.64 2.18
CA ILE A 106 -1.81 16.82 1.15
C ILE A 106 -1.30 16.28 -0.20
N ARG A 107 -0.07 16.64 -0.59
CA ARG A 107 0.54 16.18 -1.83
C ARG A 107 0.65 14.65 -1.88
N ASN A 108 1.22 14.03 -0.85
CA ASN A 108 1.44 12.59 -0.83
C ASN A 108 0.13 11.81 -0.85
N VAL A 109 -0.87 12.26 -0.07
CA VAL A 109 -2.20 11.63 0.00
C VAL A 109 -2.94 11.72 -1.33
N ILE A 110 -2.91 12.86 -2.00
CA ILE A 110 -3.56 13.03 -3.31
C ILE A 110 -2.90 12.13 -4.36
N ILE A 111 -1.57 12.11 -4.42
CA ILE A 111 -0.83 11.29 -5.41
C ILE A 111 -1.16 9.80 -5.25
N ILE A 112 -1.03 9.25 -4.04
CA ILE A 112 -1.25 7.82 -3.82
C ILE A 112 -2.73 7.43 -4.03
N SER A 113 -3.66 8.29 -3.63
CA SER A 113 -5.10 8.08 -3.86
C SER A 113 -5.45 8.08 -5.34
N SER A 114 -4.88 9.02 -6.10
CA SER A 114 -5.10 9.14 -7.54
C SER A 114 -4.60 7.92 -8.32
N ILE A 115 -3.63 7.19 -7.79
CA ILE A 115 -3.14 5.94 -8.39
C ILE A 115 -3.99 4.74 -7.92
N THR A 116 -4.34 4.70 -6.64
CA THR A 116 -4.96 3.51 -6.02
C THR A 116 -6.42 3.32 -6.43
N PHE A 117 -7.24 4.37 -6.41
CA PHE A 117 -8.65 4.26 -6.75
C PHE A 117 -8.89 3.80 -8.20
N PRO A 118 -8.17 4.30 -9.23
CA PRO A 118 -8.28 3.78 -10.59
C PRO A 118 -7.88 2.31 -10.72
N ILE A 119 -6.85 1.85 -10.01
CA ILE A 119 -6.42 0.44 -10.04
C ILE A 119 -7.51 -0.46 -9.44
N ILE A 120 -8.13 -0.04 -8.34
CA ILE A 120 -9.25 -0.75 -7.72
C ILE A 120 -10.48 -0.73 -8.67
N ALA A 121 -10.78 0.40 -9.30
CA ALA A 121 -11.86 0.49 -10.28
C ALA A 121 -11.61 -0.45 -11.47
N LEU A 122 -10.39 -0.48 -12.00
CA LEU A 122 -9.98 -1.38 -13.08
C LEU A 122 -10.16 -2.85 -12.68
N ARG A 123 -9.87 -3.20 -11.43
CA ARG A 123 -10.14 -4.54 -10.88
C ARG A 123 -11.63 -4.90 -10.97
N PHE A 124 -12.54 -4.00 -10.57
CA PHE A 124 -13.98 -4.26 -10.65
C PHE A 124 -14.50 -4.34 -12.09
N VAL A 125 -14.06 -3.44 -12.97
CA VAL A 125 -14.39 -3.49 -14.40
C VAL A 125 -13.93 -4.82 -15.01
N SER A 126 -12.70 -5.23 -14.72
CA SER A 126 -12.14 -6.52 -15.15
C SER A 126 -13.00 -7.71 -14.69
N ARG A 127 -13.47 -7.69 -13.44
CA ARG A 127 -14.33 -8.75 -12.89
C ARG A 127 -15.71 -8.77 -13.54
N SER A 128 -16.30 -7.60 -13.76
CA SER A 128 -17.59 -7.48 -14.43
C SER A 128 -17.53 -8.01 -15.86
N LEU A 129 -16.45 -7.74 -16.60
CA LEU A 129 -16.31 -8.20 -17.99
C LEU A 129 -16.01 -9.70 -18.12
N VAL A 130 -15.26 -10.30 -17.18
CA VAL A 130 -14.78 -11.69 -17.31
C VAL A 130 -15.68 -12.71 -16.63
N SER A 131 -16.19 -12.41 -15.43
CA SER A 131 -16.73 -13.44 -14.54
C SER A 131 -18.19 -13.22 -14.13
N ASN A 132 -18.76 -12.02 -14.28
CA ASN A 132 -20.12 -11.65 -13.86
C ASN A 132 -20.53 -12.10 -12.43
N LYS A 133 -19.55 -12.40 -11.56
CA LYS A 133 -19.76 -12.87 -10.18
C LYS A 133 -18.69 -12.29 -9.27
N LEU A 134 -19.13 -11.69 -8.16
CA LEU A 134 -18.25 -11.18 -7.10
C LEU A 134 -17.95 -12.30 -6.09
N TRP A 135 -16.69 -12.40 -5.68
CA TRP A 135 -16.23 -13.37 -4.69
C TRP A 135 -16.03 -12.69 -3.33
N LEU A 136 -15.83 -13.48 -2.26
CA LEU A 136 -15.57 -12.95 -0.91
C LEU A 136 -14.38 -11.99 -0.86
N ASP A 137 -13.35 -12.26 -1.66
CA ASP A 137 -12.19 -11.38 -1.85
C ASP A 137 -12.60 -10.00 -2.41
N ASP A 138 -13.51 -9.96 -3.39
CA ASP A 138 -13.98 -8.70 -3.97
C ASP A 138 -14.82 -7.90 -2.96
N TRP A 139 -15.62 -8.56 -2.11
CA TRP A 139 -16.34 -7.91 -1.01
C TRP A 139 -15.39 -7.31 0.04
N ALA A 140 -14.30 -8.00 0.38
CA ALA A 140 -13.28 -7.48 1.29
C ALA A 140 -12.62 -6.21 0.71
N VAL A 141 -12.35 -6.18 -0.61
CA VAL A 141 -11.82 -4.99 -1.30
C VAL A 141 -12.82 -3.84 -1.30
N ILE A 142 -14.11 -4.10 -1.53
CA ILE A 142 -15.16 -3.05 -1.45
C ILE A 142 -15.18 -2.46 -0.04
N ALA A 143 -15.23 -3.30 1.00
CA ALA A 143 -15.23 -2.86 2.38
C ALA A 143 -13.97 -2.04 2.72
N ALA A 144 -12.79 -2.50 2.29
CA ALA A 144 -11.55 -1.76 2.47
C ALA A 144 -11.57 -0.40 1.76
N THR A 145 -12.09 -0.34 0.53
CA THR A 145 -12.15 0.90 -0.27
C THR A 145 -13.05 1.94 0.40
N ILE A 146 -14.18 1.53 0.98
CA ILE A 146 -15.07 2.43 1.74
C ILE A 146 -14.33 3.01 2.95
N LEU A 147 -13.60 2.17 3.69
CA LEU A 147 -12.83 2.58 4.86
C LEU A 147 -11.56 3.38 4.51
N MET A 148 -11.08 3.32 3.27
CA MET A 148 -10.00 4.17 2.78
C MET A 148 -10.43 5.61 2.56
N ILE A 149 -11.71 5.91 2.31
CA ILE A 149 -12.18 7.28 2.06
C ILE A 149 -11.89 8.18 3.27
N PRO A 150 -12.25 7.82 4.52
CA PRO A 150 -11.82 8.56 5.71
C PRO A 150 -10.30 8.70 5.83
N MET A 151 -9.53 7.69 5.44
CA MET A 151 -8.06 7.75 5.45
C MET A 151 -7.47 8.76 4.46
N VAL A 152 -8.24 9.21 3.47
CA VAL A 152 -7.87 10.31 2.56
C VAL A 152 -8.34 11.65 3.12
N VAL A 153 -9.61 11.72 3.53
CA VAL A 153 -10.26 12.97 3.93
C VAL A 153 -9.69 13.50 5.25
N ILE A 154 -9.49 12.63 6.24
CA ILE A 154 -9.06 13.04 7.59
C ILE A 154 -7.66 13.69 7.56
N PRO A 155 -6.61 13.10 6.95
CA PRO A 155 -5.29 13.73 6.90
C PRO A 155 -5.28 15.07 6.15
N ILE A 156 -6.06 15.19 5.06
CA ILE A 156 -6.17 16.45 4.31
C ILE A 156 -6.82 17.52 5.18
N TYR A 157 -7.93 17.18 5.86
CA TYR A 157 -8.61 18.11 6.75
C TYR A 157 -7.74 18.48 7.96
N ASN A 158 -7.07 17.52 8.59
CA ASN A 158 -6.11 17.77 9.67
C ASN A 158 -4.97 18.70 9.23
N ALA A 159 -4.44 18.52 8.02
CA ALA A 159 -3.41 19.39 7.48
C ALA A 159 -3.89 20.85 7.36
N THR A 160 -5.18 21.10 7.05
CA THR A 160 -5.74 22.46 7.04
C THR A 160 -5.92 23.08 8.43
N LEU A 161 -6.06 22.26 9.47
CA LEU A 161 -6.21 22.69 10.87
C LEU A 161 -4.87 22.92 11.60
N GLY A 162 -3.74 22.69 10.94
CA GLY A 162 -2.41 22.88 11.51
C GLY A 162 -1.60 21.60 11.75
N PHE A 163 -2.12 20.42 11.37
CA PHE A 163 -1.33 19.18 11.45
C PHE A 163 -0.11 19.26 10.51
N GLY A 164 1.07 18.92 11.05
CA GLY A 164 2.35 19.13 10.38
C GLY A 164 3.02 20.48 10.66
N ARG A 165 2.47 21.30 11.56
CA ARG A 165 3.20 22.37 12.26
C ARG A 165 3.66 21.88 13.62
N HIS A 166 4.64 22.55 14.21
CA HIS A 166 5.06 22.27 15.58
C HIS A 166 3.90 22.47 16.56
N PHE A 167 3.89 21.70 17.65
CA PHE A 167 2.83 21.73 18.66
C PHE A 167 2.54 23.14 19.19
N TRP A 168 3.56 23.99 19.33
CA TRP A 168 3.45 25.38 19.79
C TRP A 168 3.02 26.37 18.69
N ASP A 169 2.97 25.97 17.42
CA ASP A 169 2.52 26.79 16.28
C ASP A 169 1.08 26.45 15.83
N VAL A 170 0.46 25.48 16.50
CA VAL A 170 -0.93 25.07 16.27
C VAL A 170 -1.84 25.95 17.11
N ASP A 171 -2.96 26.37 16.53
CA ASP A 171 -3.99 27.09 17.29
C ASP A 171 -4.56 26.15 18.38
N PRO A 172 -4.51 26.54 19.66
CA PRO A 172 -5.01 25.72 20.77
C PRO A 172 -6.47 25.27 20.60
N GLN A 173 -7.29 26.05 19.90
CA GLN A 173 -8.69 25.70 19.65
C GLN A 173 -8.83 24.43 18.80
N TYR A 174 -7.86 24.17 17.91
CA TYR A 174 -7.89 22.99 17.03
C TYR A 174 -7.20 21.77 17.61
N VAL A 175 -6.47 21.87 18.73
CA VAL A 175 -5.72 20.74 19.31
C VAL A 175 -6.63 19.56 19.65
N ILE A 176 -7.81 19.81 20.25
CA ILE A 176 -8.75 18.74 20.62
C ILE A 176 -9.28 18.02 19.36
N ILE A 177 -9.68 18.77 18.34
CA ILE A 177 -10.21 18.18 17.10
C ILE A 177 -9.12 17.44 16.32
N LEU A 178 -7.89 17.96 16.28
CA LEU A 178 -6.73 17.30 15.68
C LEU A 178 -6.44 15.94 16.34
N ARG A 179 -6.39 15.91 17.68
CA ARG A 179 -6.18 14.65 18.43
C ARG A 179 -7.32 13.67 18.21
N LYS A 180 -8.57 14.13 18.21
CA LYS A 180 -9.75 13.30 17.95
C LYS A 180 -9.74 12.69 16.55
N LEU A 181 -9.41 13.47 15.54
CA LEU A 181 -9.31 13.01 14.15
C LEU A 181 -8.13 12.05 13.95
N TYR A 182 -7.00 12.32 14.59
CA TYR A 182 -5.85 11.42 14.59
C TYR A 182 -6.20 10.06 15.24
N TYR A 183 -6.90 10.06 16.37
CA TYR A 183 -7.42 8.86 17.02
C TYR A 183 -8.34 8.04 16.10
N ILE A 184 -9.31 8.71 15.44
CA ILE A 184 -10.21 8.07 14.48
C ILE A 184 -9.42 7.48 13.29
N SER A 185 -8.41 8.21 12.80
CA SER A 185 -7.56 7.75 11.69
C SER A 185 -6.80 6.46 12.03
N GLN A 186 -6.31 6.31 13.26
CA GLN A 186 -5.65 5.07 13.70
C GLN A 186 -6.57 3.85 13.64
N ILE A 187 -7.85 4.01 13.99
CA ILE A 187 -8.84 2.93 13.93
C ILE A 187 -9.08 2.52 12.48
N PHE A 188 -9.30 3.49 11.58
CA PHE A 188 -9.47 3.20 10.16
C PHE A 188 -8.24 2.53 9.56
N TYR A 189 -7.04 2.97 9.93
CA TYR A 189 -5.80 2.33 9.52
C TYR A 189 -5.77 0.84 9.87
N LEU A 190 -6.04 0.47 11.14
CA LEU A 190 -6.02 -0.93 11.55
C LEU A 190 -7.06 -1.79 10.81
N LEU A 191 -8.23 -1.23 10.54
CA LEU A 191 -9.30 -1.90 9.81
C LEU A 191 -8.93 -2.10 8.33
N VAL A 192 -8.48 -1.05 7.64
CA VAL A 192 -8.05 -1.13 6.23
C VAL A 192 -6.87 -2.09 6.08
N GLN A 193 -5.89 -2.00 6.97
CA GLN A 193 -4.73 -2.89 6.99
C GLN A 193 -5.15 -4.35 7.12
N GLY A 194 -6.05 -4.66 8.06
CA GLY A 194 -6.61 -6.00 8.21
C GLY A 194 -7.32 -6.46 6.94
N LEU A 195 -8.26 -5.67 6.42
CA LEU A 195 -9.06 -6.02 5.24
C LEU A 195 -8.22 -6.21 3.98
N ALA A 196 -7.15 -5.43 3.80
CA ALA A 196 -6.22 -5.58 2.69
C ALA A 196 -5.53 -6.95 2.74
N LYS A 197 -5.00 -7.35 3.91
CA LYS A 197 -4.39 -8.67 4.11
C LYS A 197 -5.41 -9.81 3.99
N PHE A 198 -6.63 -9.62 4.48
CA PHE A 198 -7.75 -10.55 4.28
C PHE A 198 -8.05 -10.81 2.81
N SER A 199 -8.14 -9.76 2.00
CA SER A 199 -8.35 -9.87 0.55
C SER A 199 -7.25 -10.72 -0.11
N ILE A 200 -5.97 -10.48 0.22
CA ILE A 200 -4.86 -11.27 -0.32
C ILE A 200 -4.95 -12.75 0.06
N LEU A 201 -5.27 -13.05 1.32
CA LEU A 201 -5.41 -14.44 1.78
C LEU A 201 -6.61 -15.15 1.13
N LEU A 202 -7.75 -14.46 0.99
CA LEU A 202 -8.92 -15.00 0.27
C LEU A 202 -8.62 -15.24 -1.21
N LEU A 203 -7.82 -14.38 -1.83
CA LEU A 203 -7.33 -14.56 -3.19
C LEU A 203 -6.43 -15.80 -3.29
N TYR A 204 -5.58 -16.08 -2.29
CA TYR A 204 -4.75 -17.28 -2.28
C TYR A 204 -5.57 -18.57 -2.17
N LEU A 205 -6.63 -18.60 -1.36
CA LEU A 205 -7.56 -19.74 -1.30
C LEU A 205 -8.21 -20.06 -2.65
N ARG A 206 -8.43 -19.02 -3.47
CA ARG A 206 -8.98 -19.14 -4.81
C ARG A 206 -7.97 -19.65 -5.83
N ILE A 207 -6.74 -19.14 -5.79
CA ILE A 207 -5.70 -19.48 -6.77
C ILE A 207 -5.19 -20.92 -6.56
N PHE A 208 -4.98 -21.32 -5.30
CA PHE A 208 -4.35 -22.58 -4.97
C PHE A 208 -5.37 -23.59 -4.43
N PRO A 209 -5.57 -24.73 -5.12
CA PRO A 209 -6.53 -25.75 -4.71
C PRO A 209 -6.00 -26.73 -3.65
N ASP A 210 -4.70 -26.71 -3.32
CA ASP A 210 -4.09 -27.67 -2.40
C ASP A 210 -4.71 -27.64 -0.99
N ARG A 211 -4.96 -28.83 -0.42
CA ARG A 211 -5.67 -28.96 0.86
C ARG A 211 -4.82 -28.56 2.06
N LYS A 212 -3.51 -28.83 2.04
CA LYS A 212 -2.59 -28.46 3.14
C LYS A 212 -2.40 -26.95 3.14
N PHE A 213 -2.15 -26.38 1.97
CA PHE A 213 -2.02 -24.94 1.78
C PHE A 213 -3.27 -24.17 2.22
N ARG A 214 -4.46 -24.65 1.85
CA ARG A 214 -5.74 -24.06 2.29
C ARG A 214 -5.88 -24.08 3.81
N ARG A 215 -5.44 -25.13 4.50
CA ARG A 215 -5.49 -25.19 5.97
C ARG A 215 -4.59 -24.11 6.59
N ILE A 216 -3.38 -23.92 6.06
CA ILE A 216 -2.46 -22.87 6.51
C ILE A 216 -3.12 -21.49 6.34
N ILE A 217 -3.74 -21.22 5.18
CA ILE A 217 -4.41 -19.93 4.96
C ILE A 217 -5.59 -19.72 5.93
N HIS A 218 -6.39 -20.73 6.22
CA HIS A 218 -7.47 -20.58 7.21
C HIS A 218 -6.93 -20.23 8.60
N ILE A 219 -5.79 -20.80 9.00
CA ILE A 219 -5.10 -20.43 10.25
C ILE A 219 -4.64 -18.98 10.19
N CYS A 220 -4.02 -18.54 9.08
CA CYS A 220 -3.61 -17.15 8.89
C CYS A 220 -4.79 -16.18 8.92
N LEU A 221 -5.93 -16.54 8.31
CA LEU A 221 -7.16 -15.75 8.33
C LEU A 221 -7.71 -15.60 9.75
N LEU A 222 -7.74 -16.68 10.52
CA LEU A 222 -8.18 -16.65 11.92
C LEU A 222 -7.23 -15.78 12.77
N TRP A 223 -5.92 -15.96 12.62
CA TRP A 223 -4.91 -15.13 13.28
C TRP A 223 -5.10 -13.65 12.98
N MET A 224 -5.25 -13.30 11.70
CA MET A 224 -5.48 -11.93 11.25
C MET A 224 -6.77 -11.34 11.84
N ALA A 225 -7.85 -12.15 11.92
CA ALA A 225 -9.12 -11.71 12.49
C ALA A 225 -8.98 -11.36 13.97
N CYS A 226 -8.39 -12.28 14.73
CA CYS A 226 -8.12 -12.10 16.14
C CYS A 226 -7.22 -10.88 16.37
N ARG A 227 -6.12 -10.76 15.61
CA ARG A 227 -5.20 -9.62 15.68
C ARG A 227 -5.91 -8.31 15.42
N THR A 228 -6.66 -8.17 14.32
CA THR A 228 -7.36 -6.92 14.00
C THR A 228 -8.38 -6.55 15.08
N VAL A 229 -9.16 -7.51 15.58
CA VAL A 229 -10.14 -7.25 16.65
C VAL A 229 -9.46 -6.81 17.95
N ILE A 230 -8.41 -7.51 18.37
CA ILE A 230 -7.66 -7.18 19.60
C ILE A 230 -7.04 -5.79 19.48
N PHE A 231 -6.35 -5.49 18.39
CA PHE A 231 -5.68 -4.20 18.22
C PHE A 231 -6.67 -3.04 18.11
N VAL A 232 -7.79 -3.22 17.41
CA VAL A 232 -8.86 -2.21 17.36
C VAL A 232 -9.44 -1.99 18.75
N ALA A 233 -9.73 -3.06 19.52
CA ALA A 233 -10.24 -2.92 20.87
C ALA A 233 -9.24 -2.17 21.79
N VAL A 234 -7.95 -2.47 21.69
CA VAL A 234 -6.93 -1.77 22.48
C VAL A 234 -6.84 -0.29 22.12
N VAL A 235 -6.88 0.08 20.83
CA VAL A 235 -6.91 1.51 20.44
C VAL A 235 -8.18 2.18 20.92
N VAL A 236 -9.34 1.53 20.76
CA VAL A 236 -10.62 2.09 21.19
C VAL A 236 -10.63 2.35 22.71
N PHE A 237 -10.12 1.41 23.50
CA PHE A 237 -10.09 1.48 24.96
C PHE A 237 -8.71 1.86 25.53
N GLN A 238 -7.89 2.58 24.77
CA GLN A 238 -6.52 2.91 25.19
C GLN A 238 -6.43 3.81 26.43
N CYS A 239 -7.51 4.54 26.75
CA CYS A 239 -7.61 5.42 27.91
C CYS A 239 -8.91 5.19 28.68
N ILE A 240 -8.85 5.41 29.99
CA ILE A 240 -9.99 5.37 30.91
C ILE A 240 -10.08 6.71 31.65
N PRO A 241 -11.11 7.55 31.40
CA PRO A 241 -12.15 7.39 30.37
C PRO A 241 -11.60 7.61 28.94
N VAL A 242 -12.30 7.08 27.92
CA VAL A 242 -11.88 7.18 26.50
C VAL A 242 -11.68 8.63 26.06
N ALA A 243 -12.44 9.57 26.65
CA ALA A 243 -12.33 11.00 26.36
C ALA A 243 -10.93 11.58 26.55
N VAL A 244 -10.12 11.01 27.45
CA VAL A 244 -8.73 11.44 27.70
C VAL A 244 -7.84 11.31 26.47
N SER A 245 -8.19 10.39 25.56
CA SER A 245 -7.44 10.19 24.32
C SER A 245 -7.42 11.42 23.41
N TRP A 246 -8.44 12.27 23.45
CA TRP A 246 -8.49 13.54 22.69
C TRP A 246 -8.52 14.79 23.57
N ASP A 247 -9.07 14.72 24.78
CA ASP A 247 -9.19 15.84 25.72
C ASP A 247 -8.34 15.62 26.98
N LEU A 248 -7.22 16.35 27.08
CA LEU A 248 -6.29 16.25 28.22
C LEU A 248 -6.80 16.99 29.47
N SER A 249 -7.87 17.78 29.38
CA SER A 249 -8.46 18.44 30.56
C SER A 249 -9.17 17.45 31.48
N VAL A 250 -9.57 16.30 30.94
CA VAL A 250 -10.23 15.22 31.68
C VAL A 250 -9.17 14.40 32.42
N SER A 251 -9.33 14.25 33.74
CA SER A 251 -8.47 13.38 34.53
C SER A 251 -8.71 11.91 34.22
N GLY A 252 -7.65 11.17 33.92
CA GLY A 252 -7.72 9.73 33.73
C GLY A 252 -6.35 9.12 33.47
N LYS A 253 -6.34 7.83 33.10
CA LYS A 253 -5.11 7.08 32.82
C LYS A 253 -5.18 6.46 31.44
N CYS A 254 -4.07 6.53 30.71
CA CYS A 254 -3.90 5.86 29.42
C CYS A 254 -2.91 4.71 29.54
N ALA A 255 -3.11 3.66 28.75
CA ALA A 255 -2.15 2.58 28.59
C ALA A 255 -0.86 3.09 27.92
N ASN A 256 0.23 2.31 28.01
CA ASN A 256 1.48 2.66 27.34
C ASN A 256 1.32 2.56 25.82
N GLN A 257 1.08 3.70 25.19
CA GLN A 257 0.86 3.82 23.74
C GLN A 257 2.08 3.32 22.95
N GLN A 258 3.31 3.62 23.40
CA GLN A 258 4.52 3.19 22.71
C GLN A 258 4.64 1.67 22.66
N ALA A 259 4.41 0.99 23.80
CA ALA A 259 4.50 -0.46 23.89
C ALA A 259 3.53 -1.15 22.92
N PHE A 260 2.28 -0.68 22.86
CA PHE A 260 1.28 -1.22 21.96
C PHE A 260 1.61 -0.97 20.48
N VAL A 261 2.07 0.23 20.13
CA VAL A 261 2.42 0.57 18.75
C VAL A 261 3.64 -0.26 18.29
N TYR A 262 4.65 -0.46 19.14
CA TYR A 262 5.79 -1.32 18.82
C TYR A 262 5.38 -2.78 18.62
N ALA A 263 4.52 -3.31 19.50
CA ALA A 263 3.98 -4.66 19.35
C ALA A 263 3.19 -4.79 18.03
N GLY A 264 2.34 -3.81 17.71
CA GLY A 264 1.54 -3.80 16.49
C GLY A 264 2.34 -3.71 15.21
N ALA A 265 3.41 -2.92 15.22
CA ALA A 265 4.34 -2.82 14.10
C ALA A 265 5.13 -4.11 13.90
N ALA A 266 5.65 -4.72 14.96
CA ALA A 266 6.38 -5.99 14.89
C ALA A 266 5.49 -7.12 14.35
N VAL A 267 4.27 -7.25 14.87
CA VAL A 267 3.29 -8.24 14.39
C VAL A 267 2.92 -7.97 12.93
N SER A 268 2.75 -6.70 12.54
CA SER A 268 2.46 -6.37 11.15
C SER A 268 3.57 -6.80 10.19
N ILE A 269 4.84 -6.49 10.53
CA ILE A 269 6.00 -6.88 9.71
C ILE A 269 6.07 -8.40 9.60
N PHE A 270 5.85 -9.12 10.70
CA PHE A 270 5.79 -10.58 10.69
C PHE A 270 4.71 -11.10 9.74
N GLU A 271 3.50 -10.55 9.81
CA GLU A 271 2.40 -10.92 8.90
C GLU A 271 2.74 -10.64 7.43
N ASP A 272 3.37 -9.51 7.13
CA ASP A 272 3.75 -9.14 5.75
C ASP A 272 4.75 -10.15 5.19
N ILE A 273 5.74 -10.55 5.99
CA ILE A 273 6.72 -11.58 5.64
C ILE A 273 6.05 -12.94 5.44
N VAL A 274 5.15 -13.33 6.33
CA VAL A 274 4.42 -14.61 6.21
C VAL A 274 3.61 -14.63 4.91
N ILE A 275 2.80 -13.60 4.65
CA ILE A 275 1.98 -13.50 3.43
C ILE A 275 2.86 -13.52 2.17
N MET A 276 4.02 -12.87 2.19
CA MET A 276 4.97 -12.87 1.08
C MET A 276 5.52 -14.28 0.78
N PHE A 277 5.83 -15.08 1.80
CA PHE A 277 6.42 -16.41 1.63
C PHE A 277 5.40 -17.51 1.29
N LEU A 278 4.12 -17.35 1.66
CA LEU A 278 3.05 -18.32 1.36
C LEU A 278 3.04 -18.81 -0.11
N PRO A 279 2.95 -17.92 -1.13
CA PRO A 279 2.89 -18.36 -2.52
C PRO A 279 4.21 -18.97 -3.00
N VAL A 280 5.35 -18.58 -2.43
CA VAL A 280 6.68 -19.12 -2.79
C VAL A 280 6.81 -20.56 -2.33
N TYR A 281 6.38 -20.86 -1.10
CA TYR A 281 6.41 -22.21 -0.53
C TYR A 281 5.62 -23.20 -1.38
N GLU A 282 4.39 -22.84 -1.76
CA GLU A 282 3.52 -23.69 -2.58
C GLU A 282 4.09 -23.95 -3.99
N LEU A 283 4.85 -23.00 -4.51
CA LEU A 283 5.34 -23.02 -5.88
C LEU A 283 6.75 -23.59 -6.05
N HIS A 284 7.49 -23.82 -4.96
CA HIS A 284 8.86 -24.36 -4.99
C HIS A 284 8.93 -25.80 -5.52
N GLY A 285 7.84 -26.58 -5.43
CA GLY A 285 7.79 -27.98 -5.87
C GLY A 285 7.28 -28.22 -7.29
N LEU A 286 6.82 -27.17 -8.00
CA LEU A 286 6.18 -27.32 -9.32
C LEU A 286 7.11 -26.85 -10.45
N THR A 287 7.15 -27.60 -11.55
CA THR A 287 7.82 -27.16 -12.79
C THR A 287 6.99 -26.04 -13.43
N LEU A 288 7.42 -24.79 -13.22
CA LEU A 288 6.68 -23.61 -13.64
C LEU A 288 7.14 -23.12 -15.01
N SER A 289 6.18 -22.88 -15.91
CA SER A 289 6.45 -22.13 -17.14
C SER A 289 6.90 -20.70 -16.83
N LEU A 290 7.68 -20.09 -17.73
CA LEU A 290 8.25 -18.73 -17.56
C LEU A 290 7.20 -17.68 -17.13
N LYS A 291 5.95 -17.79 -17.62
CA LYS A 291 4.82 -16.92 -17.25
C LYS A 291 4.40 -17.05 -15.77
N LYS A 292 4.56 -18.22 -15.16
CA LYS A 292 4.28 -18.44 -13.73
C LYS A 292 5.44 -17.95 -12.87
N ARG A 293 6.68 -18.13 -13.35
CA ARG A 293 7.89 -17.61 -12.70
C ARG A 293 7.90 -16.07 -12.62
N LEU A 294 7.49 -15.38 -13.69
CA LEU A 294 7.40 -13.91 -13.67
C LEU A 294 6.42 -13.40 -12.62
N VAL A 295 5.31 -14.12 -12.39
CA VAL A 295 4.31 -13.71 -11.41
C VAL A 295 4.77 -13.95 -9.98
N LEU A 296 5.52 -15.02 -9.74
CA LEU A 296 6.20 -15.19 -8.47
C LEU A 296 7.12 -14.03 -8.14
N VAL A 297 7.95 -13.62 -9.11
CA VAL A 297 8.85 -12.46 -8.95
C VAL A 297 8.05 -11.19 -8.66
N PHE A 298 6.95 -10.97 -9.38
CA PHE A 298 6.09 -9.80 -9.16
C PHE A 298 5.42 -9.80 -7.77
N MET A 299 4.87 -10.94 -7.34
CA MET A 299 4.27 -11.07 -6.01
C MET A 299 5.30 -10.87 -4.90
N PHE A 300 6.51 -11.41 -5.08
CA PHE A 300 7.61 -11.20 -4.15
C PHE A 300 8.05 -9.73 -4.10
N ALA A 301 8.16 -9.06 -5.25
CA ALA A 301 8.53 -7.65 -5.32
C ALA A 301 7.49 -6.74 -4.62
N LEU A 302 6.21 -7.02 -4.78
CA LEU A 302 5.16 -6.26 -4.09
C LEU A 302 5.12 -6.55 -2.58
N GLY A 303 5.30 -7.81 -2.19
CA GLY A 303 5.35 -8.21 -0.78
C GLY A 303 6.57 -7.64 -0.04
N SER A 304 7.73 -7.60 -0.70
CA SER A 304 8.94 -7.00 -0.15
C SER A 304 8.79 -5.49 -0.01
N PHE A 305 8.18 -4.81 -0.98
CA PHE A 305 7.87 -3.38 -0.87
C PHE A 305 6.97 -3.09 0.33
N ALA A 306 5.89 -3.84 0.51
CA ALA A 306 5.01 -3.69 1.68
C ALA A 306 5.77 -3.86 3.01
N SER A 307 6.60 -4.91 3.11
CA SER A 307 7.42 -5.16 4.31
C SER A 307 8.40 -4.02 4.59
N ILE A 308 9.03 -3.46 3.55
CA ILE A 308 9.94 -2.31 3.67
C ILE A 308 9.19 -1.08 4.19
N THR A 309 7.98 -0.79 3.68
CA THR A 309 7.18 0.34 4.16
C THR A 309 6.84 0.20 5.65
N SER A 310 6.50 -1.00 6.10
CA SER A 310 6.22 -1.32 7.51
C SER A 310 7.44 -1.11 8.42
N ILE A 311 8.64 -1.49 7.96
CA ILE A 311 9.91 -1.29 8.69
C ILE A 311 10.25 0.20 8.80
N ILE A 312 10.14 0.95 7.70
CA ILE A 312 10.43 2.39 7.70
C ILE A 312 9.48 3.13 8.65
N ARG A 313 8.20 2.76 8.65
CA ARG A 313 7.23 3.31 9.60
C ARG A 313 7.63 3.05 11.05
N LEU A 314 8.03 1.82 11.39
CA LEU A 314 8.48 1.48 12.74
C LEU A 314 9.67 2.34 13.17
N LYS A 315 10.64 2.58 12.28
CA LYS A 315 11.78 3.47 12.55
C LYS A 315 11.30 4.86 12.98
N TYR A 316 10.37 5.47 12.26
CA TYR A 316 9.87 6.81 12.59
C TYR A 316 9.07 6.83 13.90
N ILE A 317 8.23 5.81 14.14
CA ILE A 317 7.51 5.68 15.40
C ILE A 317 8.48 5.58 16.58
N VAL A 318 9.56 4.80 16.45
CA VAL A 318 10.58 4.66 17.51
C VAL A 318 11.33 5.97 17.73
N SER A 319 11.70 6.66 16.64
CA SER A 319 12.45 7.92 16.72
C SER A 319 11.66 9.05 17.36
N TYR A 320 10.35 9.08 17.15
CA TYR A 320 9.46 10.16 17.60
C TYR A 320 8.57 9.80 18.78
N GLY A 321 8.64 8.56 19.29
CA GLY A 321 7.78 8.12 20.38
C GLY A 321 7.94 8.93 21.67
N ALA A 322 9.11 9.55 21.89
CA ALA A 322 9.45 10.30 23.11
C ALA A 322 9.33 11.84 22.99
N THR A 323 9.04 12.39 21.81
CA THR A 323 8.93 13.84 21.64
C THR A 323 7.55 14.34 22.06
N ILE A 324 7.51 15.55 22.64
CA ILE A 324 6.26 16.25 22.93
C ILE A 324 5.64 16.84 21.66
N ASP A 325 6.45 17.06 20.62
CA ASP A 325 6.03 17.66 19.36
C ASP A 325 5.41 16.63 18.41
N LEU A 326 4.33 16.03 18.89
CA LEU A 326 3.63 14.96 18.20
C LEU A 326 2.97 15.46 16.91
N THR A 327 2.60 16.74 16.80
CA THR A 327 1.88 17.26 15.62
C THR A 327 2.78 17.37 14.39
N TYR A 328 4.06 17.71 14.59
CA TYR A 328 5.06 17.76 13.52
C TYR A 328 5.69 16.38 13.27
N ALA A 329 5.99 15.64 14.34
CA ALA A 329 6.70 14.37 14.24
C ALA A 329 5.83 13.20 13.72
N ASN A 330 4.51 13.22 13.97
CA ASN A 330 3.61 12.16 13.47
C ASN A 330 3.32 12.26 11.97
N VAL A 331 3.81 13.28 11.27
CA VAL A 331 3.64 13.40 9.81
C VAL A 331 4.21 12.19 9.08
N ASP A 332 5.43 11.77 9.41
CA ASP A 332 6.06 10.60 8.77
C ASP A 332 5.28 9.31 9.06
N PRO A 333 4.98 8.92 10.32
CA PRO A 333 4.14 7.76 10.60
C PRO A 333 2.80 7.75 9.86
N VAL A 334 2.14 8.91 9.71
CA VAL A 334 0.87 9.01 8.98
C VAL A 334 1.07 8.75 7.50
N ILE A 335 2.04 9.41 6.85
CA ILE A 335 2.33 9.21 5.42
C ILE A 335 2.68 7.74 5.15
N TRP A 336 3.55 7.14 5.96
CA TRP A 336 3.96 5.74 5.80
C TRP A 336 2.80 4.76 6.04
N SER A 337 1.89 5.05 6.98
CA SER A 337 0.69 4.22 7.20
C SER A 337 -0.28 4.24 6.02
N ILE A 338 -0.41 5.40 5.36
CA ILE A 338 -1.20 5.54 4.13
C ILE A 338 -0.51 4.78 2.98
N LEU A 339 0.80 4.98 2.79
CA LEU A 339 1.55 4.26 1.75
C LEU A 339 1.49 2.74 1.92
N GLU A 340 1.64 2.24 3.15
CA GLU A 340 1.53 0.81 3.48
C GLU A 340 0.16 0.26 3.07
N SER A 341 -0.92 0.90 3.53
CA SER A 341 -2.29 0.45 3.31
C SER A 341 -2.70 0.52 1.83
N PHE A 342 -2.35 1.62 1.15
CA PHE A 342 -2.70 1.84 -0.25
C PHE A 342 -1.90 0.91 -1.16
N THR A 343 -0.62 0.68 -0.85
CA THR A 343 0.20 -0.25 -1.64
C THR A 343 -0.24 -1.71 -1.45
N ALA A 344 -0.66 -2.10 -0.26
CA ALA A 344 -1.26 -3.42 -0.03
C ALA A 344 -2.52 -3.63 -0.89
N MET A 345 -3.36 -2.60 -1.01
CA MET A 345 -4.58 -2.63 -1.84
C MET A 345 -4.27 -2.65 -3.35
N ILE A 346 -3.27 -1.88 -3.79
CA ILE A 346 -2.75 -1.94 -5.16
C ILE A 346 -2.23 -3.35 -5.44
N CYS A 347 -1.41 -3.92 -4.55
CA CYS A 347 -0.85 -5.25 -4.68
C CYS A 347 -1.94 -6.32 -4.85
N SER A 348 -2.94 -6.35 -3.96
CA SER A 348 -4.08 -7.27 -4.06
C SER A 348 -4.80 -7.13 -5.41
N SER A 349 -5.02 -5.90 -5.85
CA SER A 349 -5.72 -5.61 -7.11
C SER A 349 -4.93 -6.03 -8.34
N LEU A 350 -3.61 -5.81 -8.35
CA LEU A 350 -2.73 -6.21 -9.46
C LEU A 350 -2.63 -7.74 -9.59
N ILE A 351 -2.58 -8.49 -8.48
CA ILE A 351 -2.59 -9.96 -8.52
C ILE A 351 -3.87 -10.48 -9.20
N CYS A 352 -5.01 -9.81 -8.99
CA CYS A 352 -6.29 -10.16 -9.61
C CYS A 352 -6.43 -9.78 -11.08
N LEU A 353 -5.75 -8.72 -11.53
CA LEU A 353 -5.81 -8.22 -12.90
C LEU A 353 -5.03 -9.08 -13.91
N ARG A 354 -4.12 -9.93 -13.42
CA ARG A 354 -3.26 -10.85 -14.20
C ARG A 354 -3.97 -11.59 -15.36
N PRO A 355 -5.07 -12.34 -15.18
CA PRO A 355 -5.71 -13.07 -16.28
C PRO A 355 -6.28 -12.16 -17.37
N LEU A 356 -6.59 -10.90 -17.04
CA LEU A 356 -7.08 -9.90 -17.98
C LEU A 356 -5.93 -9.30 -18.80
N ILE A 357 -4.80 -8.98 -18.15
CA ILE A 357 -3.60 -8.48 -18.82
C ILE A 357 -3.14 -9.47 -19.91
N VAL A 358 -3.16 -10.77 -19.62
CA VAL A 358 -2.80 -11.83 -20.60
C VAL A 358 -3.82 -11.96 -21.74
N LYS A 359 -5.09 -11.55 -21.53
CA LYS A 359 -6.16 -11.65 -22.52
C LYS A 359 -6.29 -10.38 -23.39
N ILE A 360 -5.93 -9.23 -22.83
CA ILE A 360 -6.03 -7.91 -23.48
C ILE A 360 -4.70 -7.50 -24.14
N LEU A 361 -3.54 -7.85 -23.58
CA LEU A 361 -2.27 -7.61 -24.27
C LEU A 361 -2.22 -8.53 -25.52
N PRO A 362 -2.14 -7.96 -26.74
CA PRO A 362 -2.02 -8.75 -27.94
C PRO A 362 -0.73 -9.59 -27.89
N LYS A 363 -0.68 -10.65 -28.70
CA LYS A 363 0.46 -11.57 -28.90
C LYS A 363 1.78 -10.89 -29.34
N SER A 364 1.89 -9.55 -29.26
CA SER A 364 3.08 -8.77 -29.60
C SER A 364 4.20 -8.87 -28.56
N PHE A 365 3.93 -9.25 -27.31
CA PHE A 365 4.98 -9.74 -26.39
C PHE A 365 5.22 -11.24 -26.60
N THR A 366 5.54 -11.61 -27.85
CA THR A 366 6.31 -12.83 -28.07
C THR A 366 7.72 -12.48 -27.60
N VAL A 367 8.01 -12.77 -26.33
CA VAL A 367 9.40 -12.89 -25.88
C VAL A 367 10.00 -13.91 -26.82
N THR A 368 10.90 -13.47 -27.69
CA THR A 368 11.72 -14.32 -28.54
C THR A 368 12.20 -15.46 -27.66
N GLU A 369 11.74 -16.68 -27.96
CA GLU A 369 12.35 -17.87 -27.37
C GLU A 369 13.84 -17.73 -27.66
N ILE A 370 14.62 -17.49 -26.61
CA ILE A 370 16.06 -17.68 -26.67
C ILE A 370 16.17 -19.19 -26.86
N SER A 371 16.25 -19.62 -28.11
CA SER A 371 16.68 -20.97 -28.44
C SER A 371 17.95 -21.20 -27.66
N GLU A 372 17.88 -22.10 -26.68
CA GLU A 372 19.04 -22.74 -26.11
C GLU A 372 19.80 -23.34 -27.29
N ALA A 373 20.81 -22.61 -27.76
CA ALA A 373 21.82 -23.15 -28.64
C ALA A 373 22.50 -24.26 -27.86
N THR A 374 22.05 -25.49 -28.08
CA THR A 374 22.76 -26.69 -27.71
C THR A 374 24.17 -26.54 -28.26
N ARG A 375 25.12 -26.31 -27.35
CA ARG A 375 26.55 -26.32 -27.64
C ARG A 375 26.93 -27.74 -28.06
N THR A 376 26.88 -28.02 -29.36
CA THR A 376 27.66 -29.10 -29.95
C THR A 376 29.06 -28.58 -30.24
N PRO A 377 30.12 -29.34 -29.89
CA PRO A 377 31.48 -28.84 -29.97
C PRO A 377 31.93 -28.67 -31.42
N THR A 378 32.63 -27.58 -31.62
CA THR A 378 33.34 -27.11 -32.81
C THR A 378 34.14 -28.22 -33.49
N SER A 379 33.92 -28.42 -34.80
CA SER A 379 34.98 -28.86 -35.71
C SER A 379 35.18 -27.78 -36.79
N PRO A 380 36.43 -27.46 -37.20
CA PRO A 380 36.67 -26.31 -38.07
C PRO A 380 36.61 -26.70 -39.56
N GLY A 381 35.90 -25.86 -40.31
CA GLY A 381 36.22 -25.39 -41.66
C GLY A 381 36.76 -26.37 -42.71
N TRP A 382 35.92 -26.70 -43.70
CA TRP A 382 36.27 -26.75 -45.12
C TRP A 382 35.02 -27.10 -45.96
N ALA A 383 34.75 -26.30 -47.00
CA ALA A 383 33.96 -26.58 -48.21
C ALA A 383 32.90 -25.51 -48.53
N LYS A 384 33.39 -24.54 -49.31
CA LYS A 384 32.63 -23.67 -50.20
C LYS A 384 31.59 -24.43 -51.04
N SER A 385 30.48 -23.74 -51.28
CA SER A 385 29.86 -23.46 -52.59
C SER A 385 30.05 -24.50 -53.70
N ILE A 386 28.95 -25.07 -54.22
CA ILE A 386 28.68 -25.22 -55.66
C ILE A 386 27.22 -25.68 -55.88
N ASN A 387 26.51 -24.90 -56.70
CA ASN A 387 25.34 -25.18 -57.55
C ASN A 387 24.41 -26.37 -57.26
N GLY A 388 23.16 -26.07 -56.88
CA GLY A 388 22.00 -26.94 -57.05
C GLY A 388 21.19 -26.60 -58.29
N LYS A 389 21.75 -26.82 -59.49
CA LYS A 389 21.00 -26.85 -60.77
C LYS A 389 21.26 -28.17 -61.50
N LEU A 390 21.21 -29.29 -60.77
CA LEU A 390 21.23 -30.63 -61.35
C LEU A 390 20.86 -31.64 -60.26
N THR A 391 19.64 -32.18 -60.31
CA THR A 391 19.25 -33.55 -59.88
C THR A 391 17.74 -33.71 -60.04
N ASN A 392 17.26 -33.49 -61.27
CA ASN A 392 16.18 -34.33 -61.79
C ASN A 392 16.84 -35.63 -62.26
N LYS A 393 16.20 -36.77 -61.98
CA LYS A 393 16.69 -38.15 -62.08
C LYS A 393 17.60 -38.58 -60.93
N LEU A 394 16.99 -39.08 -59.86
CA LEU A 394 17.20 -40.45 -59.40
C LEU A 394 15.94 -40.89 -58.63
N ARG A 395 15.12 -41.68 -59.31
CA ARG A 395 13.96 -42.42 -58.80
C ARG A 395 14.48 -43.79 -58.35
N HIS A 396 14.44 -44.11 -57.06
CA HIS A 396 14.06 -45.45 -56.56
C HIS A 396 13.82 -45.48 -55.04
N ASN A 397 12.56 -45.73 -54.68
CA ASN A 397 12.07 -46.62 -53.63
C ASN A 397 12.43 -46.37 -52.14
N SER A 398 11.49 -45.76 -51.42
CA SER A 398 11.13 -46.21 -50.07
C SER A 398 9.63 -46.01 -49.86
N ASN A 399 8.97 -47.06 -49.35
CA ASN A 399 7.52 -47.20 -49.28
C ASN A 399 6.90 -46.21 -48.27
N GLY A 400 6.19 -45.21 -48.77
CA GLY A 400 5.23 -44.42 -48.00
C GLY A 400 3.81 -44.89 -48.31
N PHE A 401 3.05 -45.30 -47.29
CA PHE A 401 1.62 -45.53 -47.44
C PHE A 401 0.90 -44.17 -47.46
N GLU A 402 0.42 -43.76 -48.63
CA GLU A 402 -0.56 -42.67 -48.76
C GLU A 402 -1.97 -43.27 -48.70
N LEU A 403 -2.76 -42.87 -47.70
CA LEU A 403 -4.18 -43.23 -47.60
C LEU A 403 -4.99 -42.34 -48.55
N HIS A 404 -5.46 -42.95 -49.63
CA HIS A 404 -6.38 -42.33 -50.57
C HIS A 404 -7.81 -42.42 -50.02
N SER A 405 -8.42 -41.28 -49.69
CA SER A 405 -9.85 -41.21 -49.35
C SER A 405 -10.68 -41.27 -50.63
N GLN A 406 -11.22 -42.45 -50.94
CA GLN A 406 -12.17 -42.63 -52.04
C GLN A 406 -13.55 -42.16 -51.56
N GLY A 407 -13.95 -40.96 -51.99
CA GLY A 407 -15.32 -40.47 -51.83
C GLY A 407 -16.24 -41.21 -52.80
N GLY A 408 -17.09 -42.08 -52.28
CA GLY A 408 -18.20 -42.69 -53.01
C GLY A 408 -19.45 -41.83 -52.91
N ASP A 409 -20.01 -41.49 -54.07
CA ASP A 409 -21.24 -40.73 -54.24
C ASP A 409 -22.48 -41.48 -53.72
N GLY A 410 -23.43 -40.71 -53.16
CA GLY A 410 -24.85 -41.00 -53.25
C GLY A 410 -25.53 -41.59 -52.01
N LEU A 411 -26.14 -40.75 -51.19
CA LEU A 411 -27.61 -40.74 -50.93
C LEU A 411 -27.94 -39.67 -49.88
N ALA A 412 -28.88 -38.80 -50.26
CA ALA A 412 -29.35 -37.64 -49.50
C ALA A 412 -30.19 -38.04 -48.27
N ALA A 413 -29.94 -37.41 -47.10
CA ALA A 413 -30.89 -37.03 -46.03
C ALA A 413 -30.11 -36.42 -44.82
N PRO A 414 -30.76 -35.67 -43.90
CA PRO A 414 -30.65 -34.23 -43.74
C PRO A 414 -29.67 -33.75 -42.65
N ASP A 415 -29.40 -32.45 -42.69
CA ASP A 415 -28.47 -31.67 -41.87
C ASP A 415 -28.62 -31.81 -40.34
N ASN A 416 -27.48 -31.60 -39.67
CA ASN A 416 -27.25 -31.42 -38.22
C ASN A 416 -26.77 -32.63 -37.41
N VAL A 417 -25.65 -33.25 -37.81
CA VAL A 417 -24.86 -34.12 -36.92
C VAL A 417 -23.40 -33.67 -36.86
N ILE A 418 -23.00 -33.06 -35.75
CA ILE A 418 -21.59 -32.77 -35.44
C ILE A 418 -20.92 -34.08 -34.98
N ARG A 419 -20.01 -34.64 -35.79
CA ARG A 419 -19.16 -35.77 -35.37
C ARG A 419 -17.93 -35.25 -34.65
N VAL A 420 -17.82 -35.54 -33.36
CA VAL A 420 -16.59 -35.33 -32.58
C VAL A 420 -15.74 -36.59 -32.67
N GLN A 421 -14.65 -36.56 -33.46
CA GLN A 421 -13.60 -37.57 -33.37
C GLN A 421 -12.73 -37.29 -32.15
N LYS A 422 -12.72 -38.18 -31.16
CA LYS A 422 -11.67 -38.22 -30.13
C LYS A 422 -10.51 -39.05 -30.70
N SER A 423 -9.41 -38.39 -31.06
CA SER A 423 -8.14 -39.09 -31.24
C SER A 423 -7.44 -39.24 -29.88
N TRP A 424 -6.92 -40.42 -29.61
CA TRP A 424 -5.99 -40.66 -28.52
C TRP A 424 -4.63 -41.01 -29.14
N VAL A 425 -3.56 -40.42 -28.61
CA VAL A 425 -2.19 -40.77 -28.96
C VAL A 425 -1.68 -41.67 -27.84
N THR A 426 -1.41 -42.94 -28.14
CA THR A 426 -0.69 -43.85 -27.26
C THR A 426 0.79 -43.80 -27.61
N GLU A 427 1.61 -43.40 -26.65
CA GLU A 427 3.07 -43.39 -26.74
C GLU A 427 3.59 -44.78 -26.40
N THR A 428 4.14 -45.51 -27.38
CA THR A 428 4.77 -46.81 -27.17
C THR A 428 6.29 -46.67 -27.19
N SER A 429 6.93 -46.97 -26.06
CA SER A 429 8.39 -47.10 -25.94
C SER A 429 8.87 -48.41 -26.58
N PRO A 430 10.01 -48.45 -27.30
CA PRO A 430 10.46 -49.63 -27.99
C PRO A 430 11.19 -50.58 -27.04
N ALA A 431 10.55 -51.70 -26.68
CA ALA A 431 11.25 -52.85 -26.11
C ALA A 431 10.56 -54.17 -26.49
N ASP A 432 11.36 -54.99 -27.15
CA ASP A 432 11.28 -56.44 -27.34
C ASP A 432 10.24 -57.12 -28.23
N ARG A 433 10.77 -58.12 -28.92
CA ARG A 433 10.20 -58.99 -29.96
C ARG A 433 9.23 -60.00 -29.34
N ASP A 434 8.34 -60.51 -30.20
CA ASP A 434 7.38 -61.60 -29.96
C ASP A 434 6.27 -61.34 -28.94
N SER A 435 5.11 -60.88 -29.44
CA SER A 435 3.80 -61.44 -29.08
C SER A 435 2.67 -60.72 -29.82
N SER A 436 1.83 -61.50 -30.48
CA SER A 436 0.54 -61.09 -31.03
C SER A 436 -0.43 -60.72 -29.89
N LEU A 437 -0.84 -59.45 -29.85
CA LEU A 437 -1.92 -58.98 -28.98
C LEU A 437 -3.10 -58.50 -29.83
N GLU A 438 -4.09 -59.38 -30.02
CA GLU A 438 -5.44 -58.99 -30.46
C GLU A 438 -6.12 -58.18 -29.34
N MET A 439 -6.43 -56.90 -29.59
CA MET A 439 -7.36 -56.15 -28.75
C MET A 439 -8.73 -56.09 -29.39
N LYS A 440 -9.68 -56.81 -28.78
CA LYS A 440 -11.10 -56.84 -29.13
C LYS A 440 -11.83 -55.69 -28.42
N GLY A 441 -11.92 -54.54 -29.08
CA GLY A 441 -12.64 -53.36 -28.57
C GLY A 441 -14.10 -53.32 -29.01
N ARG A 442 -15.03 -53.62 -28.10
CA ARG A 442 -16.49 -53.49 -28.30
C ARG A 442 -16.89 -52.02 -28.08
N SER A 443 -17.29 -51.30 -29.13
CA SER A 443 -17.86 -49.95 -28.99
C SER A 443 -19.37 -50.05 -28.73
N SER A 444 -19.80 -49.54 -27.57
CA SER A 444 -21.22 -49.29 -27.27
C SER A 444 -21.55 -47.89 -27.76
N CYS A 445 -22.45 -47.78 -28.74
CA CYS A 445 -22.93 -46.50 -29.26
C CYS A 445 -24.13 -46.06 -28.43
N GLY A 446 -23.95 -45.07 -27.55
CA GLY A 446 -25.04 -44.41 -26.83
C GLY A 446 -25.58 -43.26 -27.66
N THR A 447 -26.85 -43.35 -28.05
CA THR A 447 -27.57 -42.28 -28.76
C THR A 447 -28.16 -41.31 -27.73
N LEU A 448 -27.70 -40.05 -27.73
CA LEU A 448 -28.33 -38.95 -27.00
C LEU A 448 -29.26 -38.22 -27.96
N THR A 449 -30.56 -38.50 -27.90
CA THR A 449 -31.59 -37.72 -28.58
C THR A 449 -31.94 -36.49 -27.75
N THR A 450 -31.76 -35.31 -28.34
CA THR A 450 -32.27 -34.03 -27.84
C THR A 450 -33.79 -33.98 -28.03
N GLU A 451 -34.53 -34.12 -26.94
CA GLU A 451 -35.98 -33.96 -26.92
C GLU A 451 -36.31 -32.49 -26.61
N LYS A 452 -36.93 -31.81 -27.58
CA LYS A 452 -37.61 -30.52 -27.44
C LYS A 452 -39.10 -30.87 -27.54
N ASN A 453 -39.88 -30.61 -26.48
CA ASN A 453 -41.31 -30.29 -26.49
C ASN A 453 -41.69 -29.90 -25.04
N SER A 454 -42.13 -28.65 -24.83
CA SER A 454 -43.54 -28.25 -24.81
C SER A 454 -44.32 -29.00 -23.73
N TRP A 455 -44.57 -28.30 -22.62
CA TRP A 455 -45.50 -28.72 -21.58
C TRP A 455 -46.56 -27.62 -21.43
N ASP A 456 -47.77 -27.91 -21.89
CA ASP A 456 -49.02 -27.36 -21.36
C ASP A 456 -50.03 -28.52 -21.22
N GLN A 457 -50.49 -28.71 -19.97
CA GLN A 457 -51.78 -29.20 -19.47
C GLN A 457 -52.48 -30.46 -20.06
N GLY A 458 -52.78 -31.40 -19.15
CA GLY A 458 -54.17 -31.83 -18.91
C GLY A 458 -54.63 -33.21 -19.40
N VAL A 459 -54.97 -34.06 -18.40
CA VAL A 459 -55.81 -35.29 -18.39
C VAL A 459 -55.15 -36.59 -18.85
#